data_AF-A0A6P5ZU64-F1
#
_entry.id   AF-A0A6P5ZU64-F1
#
_cell.length_a   1.000
_cell.length_b   1.000
_cell.length_c   1.000
_cell.angle_alpha   90.00
_cell.angle_beta   90.00
_cell.angle_gamma   90.00
#
_symmetry.space_group_name_H-M   'P 1'
#
loop_
_entity.id
_entity.type
_entity.pdbx_description
1 polymer ?
#
loop_
_entity_poly.entity_id
_entity_poly.type
_entity_poly.pdbx_seq_one_letter_code
_entity_poly.pdbx_strand_id
1 'polypeptide(L)'
;MFRLALVLQRTKPNFHFSTIAAFHSHFSTLEENLCSKFLTSCTQASNLLHGRAVHAKFIKGSIPRSLYLHNHILNMYLKCGDLINGHKLFDEMPQRNVVSWSAIVSGFTQHGFFNEALFLFIYMLRDGTSKPNEFTFVSVLQACSLHESLTLAYQVYAIVLRLGFGSNVFLVNAFLTALMRHGRKEEALEVFKKCLNKDIVTWNVMLSGYLESSCLDLPELWVQMNNEGIKPDCFTFASVLTGLASVGDLNMGLQVHGQIVKSGHGDEICVGNTLVDMYIKNQRLFDGLKAFNEMGEKDVCSWTQMAAGWLEYGEPAKALEAIGEMRMMGVKPNKFTLATAFNACANLAFLEEGKKAHGLRIKLGVEIDVCVDNALIDMYAKCGSMDGAWGVFKVMDDRSVVSWTTMVMGCAQNGQAREALKIFDEMIVKGVKPNYITFVCVLYACSQGMFIDDAWKYFCSMTIDHGISPGEDHYVYMVHLLGRAGHIKEAEELILSMPFQPGATVWQTLLSACQVHGDIETGKRAAEHAINLDRKDPSSYVLLSNMFAGFNNWDDVGKLRELMGNRDVKKVPGSSWIKIENLCSVPPVPKYLLS
;
A
#
# COMPACT_ATOMS: atom_id res chain seq x y z
N MET A 1 25.52 -26.30 52.28
CA MET A 1 24.27 -26.52 53.04
C MET A 1 24.04 -27.97 53.49
N PHE A 2 24.44 -29.00 52.73
CA PHE A 2 24.46 -30.40 53.20
C PHE A 2 25.20 -30.56 54.55
N ARG A 3 26.25 -29.76 54.77
CA ARG A 3 26.96 -29.65 56.06
C ARG A 3 26.13 -29.03 57.20
N LEU A 4 25.18 -28.12 56.93
CA LEU A 4 24.34 -27.50 57.97
C LEU A 4 23.21 -28.43 58.42
N ALA A 5 22.62 -29.19 57.47
CA ALA A 5 21.62 -30.21 57.76
C ALA A 5 22.21 -31.40 58.57
N LEU A 6 23.45 -31.81 58.25
CA LEU A 6 24.20 -32.81 59.04
C LEU A 6 24.54 -32.33 60.46
N VAL A 7 24.75 -31.02 60.65
CA VAL A 7 25.01 -30.41 61.97
C VAL A 7 23.73 -30.35 62.83
N LEU A 8 22.57 -30.09 62.23
CA LEU A 8 21.29 -30.09 62.93
C LEU A 8 20.83 -31.51 63.32
N GLN A 9 21.13 -32.53 62.49
CA GLN A 9 20.86 -33.94 62.80
C GLN A 9 21.70 -34.48 63.97
N ARG A 10 22.89 -33.91 64.20
CA ARG A 10 23.77 -34.27 65.34
C ARG A 10 23.37 -33.63 66.67
N THR A 11 22.53 -32.59 66.67
CA THR A 11 22.24 -31.79 67.88
C THR A 11 20.84 -32.01 68.47
N LYS A 12 19.91 -32.66 67.74
CA LYS A 12 18.59 -33.07 68.27
C LYS A 12 18.14 -34.43 67.68
N PRO A 13 18.06 -35.52 68.45
CA PRO A 13 17.72 -36.86 67.94
C PRO A 13 16.30 -37.03 67.39
N ASN A 14 15.41 -36.06 67.66
CA ASN A 14 13.99 -36.08 67.23
C ASN A 14 13.68 -35.11 66.07
N PHE A 15 14.69 -34.63 65.33
CA PHE A 15 14.44 -33.84 64.12
C PHE A 15 13.93 -34.76 63.00
N HIS A 16 12.62 -34.83 62.83
CA HIS A 16 11.96 -35.73 61.88
C HIS A 16 12.47 -35.50 60.44
N PHE A 17 12.71 -36.60 59.72
CA PHE A 17 13.04 -36.62 58.28
C PHE A 17 12.05 -35.81 57.42
N SER A 18 10.79 -35.71 57.85
CA SER A 18 9.75 -34.91 57.21
C SER A 18 10.06 -33.41 57.20
N THR A 19 10.74 -32.88 58.23
CA THR A 19 11.07 -31.44 58.33
C THR A 19 12.23 -31.07 57.41
N ILE A 20 13.21 -31.95 57.21
CA ILE A 20 14.33 -31.74 56.28
C ILE A 20 13.86 -31.85 54.83
N ALA A 21 12.97 -32.80 54.52
CA ALA A 21 12.37 -32.93 53.20
C ALA A 21 11.50 -31.71 52.84
N ALA A 22 10.73 -31.19 53.78
CA ALA A 22 9.93 -29.97 53.61
C ALA A 22 10.80 -28.72 53.41
N PHE A 23 11.91 -28.60 54.15
CA PHE A 23 12.88 -27.51 53.93
C PHE A 23 13.55 -27.60 52.56
N HIS A 24 13.93 -28.81 52.12
CA HIS A 24 14.59 -28.99 50.83
C HIS A 24 13.64 -28.70 49.66
N SER A 25 12.36 -29.10 49.75
CA SER A 25 11.36 -28.79 48.72
C SER A 25 10.97 -27.31 48.68
N HIS A 26 10.95 -26.64 49.84
CA HIS A 26 10.68 -25.20 49.90
C HIS A 26 11.83 -24.37 49.29
N PHE A 27 13.08 -24.77 49.50
CA PHE A 27 14.22 -24.12 48.87
C PHE A 27 14.33 -24.41 47.36
N SER A 28 14.01 -25.63 46.91
CA SER A 28 14.02 -25.94 45.48
C SER A 28 12.97 -25.14 44.72
N THR A 29 11.77 -24.99 45.29
CA THR A 29 10.69 -24.17 44.70
C THR A 29 11.04 -22.68 44.69
N LEU A 30 11.74 -22.16 45.69
CA LEU A 30 12.24 -20.78 45.68
C LEU A 30 13.28 -20.56 44.57
N GLU A 31 14.21 -21.50 44.39
CA GLU A 31 15.25 -21.43 43.36
C GLU A 31 14.68 -21.55 41.94
N GLU A 32 13.66 -22.39 41.74
CA GLU A 32 12.88 -22.47 40.49
C GLU A 32 12.18 -21.16 40.15
N ASN A 33 11.53 -20.54 41.14
CA ASN A 33 10.84 -19.26 40.96
C ASN A 33 11.79 -18.10 40.66
N LEU A 34 13.00 -18.12 41.23
CA LEU A 34 14.02 -17.11 40.94
C LEU A 34 14.54 -17.28 39.50
N CYS A 35 14.81 -18.51 39.08
CA CYS A 35 15.26 -18.82 37.73
C CYS A 35 14.18 -18.50 36.69
N SER A 36 12.90 -18.79 36.96
CA SER A 36 11.81 -18.46 36.04
C SER A 36 11.67 -16.95 35.85
N LYS A 37 11.71 -16.15 36.92
CA LYS A 37 11.70 -14.68 36.84
C LYS A 37 12.89 -14.15 36.03
N PHE A 38 14.07 -14.70 36.24
CA PHE A 38 15.27 -14.30 35.50
C PHE A 38 15.16 -14.67 34.01
N LEU A 39 14.64 -15.85 33.68
CA LEU A 39 14.37 -16.25 32.28
C LEU A 39 13.33 -15.35 31.63
N THR A 40 12.26 -14.96 32.33
CA THR A 40 11.28 -14.00 31.84
C THR A 40 11.92 -12.63 31.57
N SER A 41 12.80 -12.16 32.45
CA SER A 41 13.58 -10.93 32.19
C SER A 41 14.49 -11.06 30.95
N CYS A 42 15.11 -12.22 30.75
CA CYS A 42 15.88 -12.50 29.53
C CYS A 42 15.00 -12.45 28.27
N THR A 43 13.75 -12.95 28.34
CA THR A 43 12.81 -12.88 27.20
C THR A 43 12.43 -11.44 26.86
N GLN A 44 12.20 -10.59 27.86
CA GLN A 44 11.85 -9.18 27.66
C GLN A 44 13.02 -8.37 27.09
N ALA A 45 14.25 -8.69 27.52
CA ALA A 45 15.46 -8.05 27.04
C ALA A 45 16.04 -8.69 25.76
N SER A 46 15.41 -9.73 25.20
CA SER A 46 15.94 -10.55 24.10
C SER A 46 17.39 -11.02 24.33
N ASN A 47 17.75 -11.31 25.59
CA ASN A 47 19.12 -11.57 26.02
C ASN A 47 19.44 -13.07 26.01
N LEU A 48 19.77 -13.57 24.83
CA LEU A 48 20.05 -14.99 24.60
C LEU A 48 21.27 -15.51 25.38
N LEU A 49 22.25 -14.65 25.66
CA LEU A 49 23.50 -15.04 26.31
C LEU A 49 23.28 -15.45 27.78
N HIS A 50 22.50 -14.67 28.51
CA HIS A 50 22.13 -14.99 29.90
C HIS A 50 21.17 -16.18 29.96
N GLY A 51 20.24 -16.27 29.01
CA GLY A 51 19.35 -17.43 28.87
C GLY A 51 20.11 -18.75 28.66
N ARG A 52 21.12 -18.74 27.77
CA ARG A 52 22.03 -19.89 27.56
C ARG A 52 22.84 -20.25 28.81
N ALA A 53 23.27 -19.27 29.59
CA ALA A 53 23.98 -19.53 30.84
C ALA A 53 23.09 -20.24 31.88
N VAL A 54 21.82 -19.86 31.99
CA VAL A 54 20.84 -20.56 32.84
C VAL A 54 20.57 -21.97 32.31
N HIS A 55 20.42 -22.13 30.98
CA HIS A 55 20.28 -23.45 30.37
C HIS A 55 21.49 -24.37 30.65
N ALA A 56 22.71 -23.84 30.58
CA ALA A 56 23.92 -24.59 30.90
C ALA A 56 23.96 -25.03 32.38
N LYS A 57 23.53 -24.17 33.31
CA LYS A 57 23.39 -24.53 34.74
C LYS A 57 22.33 -25.61 34.96
N PHE A 58 21.24 -25.55 34.20
CA PHE A 58 20.17 -26.55 34.20
C PHE A 58 20.68 -27.93 33.73
N ILE A 59 21.42 -27.97 32.60
CA ILE A 59 22.05 -29.20 32.09
C ILE A 59 23.04 -29.77 33.10
N LYS A 60 23.91 -28.93 33.69
CA LYS A 60 24.89 -29.32 34.71
C LYS A 60 24.28 -29.80 36.03
N GLY A 61 22.95 -29.74 36.18
CA GLY A 61 22.25 -30.15 37.41
C GLY A 61 22.47 -29.19 38.59
N SER A 62 22.90 -27.96 38.30
CA SER A 62 23.10 -26.92 39.32
C SER A 62 21.80 -26.24 39.74
N ILE A 63 20.69 -26.51 39.04
CA ILE A 63 19.34 -25.99 39.26
C ILE A 63 18.37 -27.17 39.18
N PRO A 64 17.22 -27.17 39.90
CA PRO A 64 16.24 -28.26 39.83
C PRO A 64 15.80 -28.61 38.40
N ARG A 65 15.74 -29.91 38.08
CA ARG A 65 15.29 -30.41 36.77
C ARG A 65 13.78 -30.66 36.76
N SER A 66 12.99 -29.59 36.73
CA SER A 66 11.54 -29.69 36.62
C SER A 66 11.03 -29.39 35.21
N LEU A 67 9.86 -29.94 34.88
CA LEU A 67 9.13 -29.60 33.64
C LEU A 67 8.81 -28.09 33.57
N TYR A 68 8.58 -27.46 34.72
CA TYR A 68 8.36 -26.03 34.83
C TYR A 68 9.54 -25.21 34.29
N LEU A 69 10.76 -25.53 34.69
CA LEU A 69 11.96 -24.84 34.18
C LEU A 69 12.27 -25.18 32.73
N HIS A 70 12.07 -26.43 32.29
CA HIS A 70 12.19 -26.77 30.86
C HIS A 70 11.29 -25.86 30.01
N ASN A 71 10.02 -25.67 30.41
CA ASN A 71 9.08 -24.79 29.69
C ASN A 71 9.51 -23.32 29.67
N HIS A 72 10.10 -22.81 30.76
CA HIS A 72 10.61 -21.42 30.80
C HIS A 72 11.85 -21.21 29.93
N ILE A 73 12.76 -22.20 29.92
CA ILE A 73 13.95 -22.14 29.06
C ILE A 73 13.53 -22.27 27.59
N LEU A 74 12.58 -23.15 27.28
CA LEU A 74 12.01 -23.30 25.94
C LEU A 74 11.39 -21.98 25.47
N ASN A 75 10.51 -21.38 26.27
CA ASN A 75 9.88 -20.10 25.94
C ASN A 75 10.93 -18.98 25.78
N MET A 76 12.02 -19.01 26.56
CA MET A 76 13.13 -18.07 26.40
C MET A 76 13.82 -18.19 25.05
N TYR A 77 14.19 -19.41 24.62
CA TYR A 77 14.81 -19.61 23.31
C TYR A 77 13.90 -19.14 22.18
N LEU A 78 12.62 -19.53 22.23
CA LEU A 78 11.65 -19.20 21.19
C LEU A 78 11.38 -17.71 21.10
N LYS A 79 11.18 -17.01 22.23
CA LYS A 79 10.97 -15.56 22.24
C LYS A 79 12.21 -14.76 21.85
N CYS A 80 13.41 -15.31 22.04
CA CYS A 80 14.66 -14.69 21.58
C CYS A 80 15.03 -15.06 20.13
N GLY A 81 14.19 -15.80 19.40
CA GLY A 81 14.40 -16.16 17.99
C GLY A 81 15.38 -17.31 17.73
N ASP A 82 15.90 -17.98 18.76
CA ASP A 82 16.79 -19.14 18.61
C ASP A 82 15.98 -20.44 18.55
N LEU A 83 15.24 -20.60 17.45
CA LEU A 83 14.34 -21.73 17.23
C LEU A 83 15.07 -23.07 17.17
N ILE A 84 16.34 -23.10 16.73
CA ILE A 84 17.14 -24.32 16.62
C ILE A 84 17.41 -24.90 18.00
N ASN A 85 17.91 -24.09 18.94
CA ASN A 85 18.17 -24.57 20.30
C ASN A 85 16.86 -24.78 21.08
N GLY A 86 15.81 -24.00 20.79
CA GLY A 86 14.47 -24.24 21.31
C GLY A 86 13.93 -25.61 20.91
N HIS A 87 14.01 -25.97 19.63
CA HIS A 87 13.56 -27.27 19.12
C HIS A 87 14.40 -28.42 19.67
N LYS A 88 15.73 -28.28 19.71
CA LYS A 88 16.61 -29.30 20.32
C LYS A 88 16.27 -29.56 21.79
N LEU A 89 16.08 -28.48 22.56
CA LEU A 89 15.65 -28.62 23.96
C LEU A 89 14.32 -29.35 24.04
N PHE A 90 13.36 -29.02 23.19
CA PHE A 90 12.07 -29.69 23.14
C PHE A 90 12.19 -31.19 22.84
N ASP A 91 13.09 -31.59 21.93
CA ASP A 91 13.37 -32.99 21.60
C ASP A 91 14.03 -33.74 22.78
N GLU A 92 14.87 -33.07 23.57
CA GLU A 92 15.56 -33.62 24.74
C GLU A 92 14.70 -33.68 26.01
N MET A 93 13.52 -33.02 26.04
CA MET A 93 12.64 -33.01 27.21
C MET A 93 12.14 -34.43 27.55
N PRO A 94 12.37 -34.94 28.77
CA PRO A 94 11.95 -36.30 29.16
C PRO A 94 10.44 -36.47 29.24
N GLN A 95 9.73 -35.39 29.55
CA GLN A 95 8.27 -35.32 29.57
C GLN A 95 7.85 -33.99 28.97
N ARG A 96 6.74 -34.00 28.23
CA ARG A 96 6.13 -32.83 27.61
C ARG A 96 4.69 -32.75 28.07
N ASN A 97 4.24 -31.53 28.38
CA ASN A 97 2.84 -31.28 28.64
C ASN A 97 2.28 -30.31 27.59
N VAL A 98 0.98 -30.00 27.71
CA VAL A 98 0.33 -29.05 26.82
C VAL A 98 1.07 -27.71 26.73
N VAL A 99 1.68 -27.23 27.83
CA VAL A 99 2.44 -25.97 27.83
C VAL A 99 3.70 -26.06 26.97
N SER A 100 4.45 -27.18 27.03
CA SER A 100 5.61 -27.41 26.17
C SER A 100 5.21 -27.37 24.68
N TRP A 101 4.11 -28.05 24.34
CA TRP A 101 3.57 -28.10 22.99
C TRP A 101 3.03 -26.75 22.51
N SER A 102 2.24 -26.04 23.32
CA SER A 102 1.73 -24.71 22.98
C SER A 102 2.89 -23.73 22.77
N ALA A 103 3.94 -23.79 23.59
CA ALA A 103 5.10 -22.93 23.48
C ALA A 103 5.85 -23.14 22.15
N ILE A 104 6.20 -24.40 21.80
CA ILE A 104 6.93 -24.68 20.56
C ILE A 104 6.12 -24.29 19.33
N VAL A 105 4.83 -24.63 19.27
CA VAL A 105 3.96 -24.28 18.12
C VAL A 105 3.85 -22.75 18.00
N SER A 106 3.57 -22.04 19.10
CA SER A 106 3.46 -20.59 19.09
C SER A 106 4.78 -19.90 18.68
N GLY A 107 5.92 -20.41 19.15
CA GLY A 107 7.24 -19.90 18.82
C GLY A 107 7.54 -19.97 17.33
N PHE A 108 7.28 -21.11 16.69
CA PHE A 108 7.46 -21.27 15.25
C PHE A 108 6.48 -20.41 14.43
N THR A 109 5.20 -20.36 14.83
CA THR A 109 4.20 -19.49 14.18
C THR A 109 4.62 -18.01 14.21
N GLN A 110 5.09 -17.50 15.37
CA GLN A 110 5.47 -16.09 15.51
C GLN A 110 6.68 -15.68 14.66
N HIS A 111 7.54 -16.63 14.30
CA HIS A 111 8.74 -16.39 13.49
C HIS A 111 8.54 -16.73 12.00
N GLY A 112 7.32 -17.03 11.57
CA GLY A 112 6.99 -17.27 10.16
C GLY A 112 7.20 -18.71 9.67
N PHE A 113 7.60 -19.64 10.54
CA PHE A 113 7.80 -21.05 10.20
C PHE A 113 6.50 -21.85 10.35
N PHE A 114 5.52 -21.53 9.50
CA PHE A 114 4.17 -22.06 9.60
C PHE A 114 4.11 -23.56 9.34
N ASN A 115 4.88 -24.07 8.38
CA ASN A 115 4.90 -25.51 8.04
C ASN A 115 5.38 -26.36 9.22
N GLU A 116 6.45 -25.93 9.87
CA GLU A 116 7.01 -26.57 11.05
C GLU A 116 6.04 -26.50 12.23
N ALA A 117 5.39 -25.34 12.44
CA ALA A 117 4.37 -25.20 13.49
C ALA A 117 3.20 -26.18 13.29
N LEU A 118 2.73 -26.32 12.05
CA LEU A 118 1.67 -27.26 11.69
C LEU A 118 2.12 -28.72 11.82
N PHE A 119 3.36 -29.05 11.44
CA PHE A 119 3.95 -30.37 11.65
C PHE A 119 4.03 -30.72 13.13
N LEU A 120 4.50 -29.79 13.98
CA LEU A 120 4.56 -29.96 15.43
C LEU A 120 3.17 -30.19 16.05
N PHE A 121 2.14 -29.51 15.54
CA PHE A 121 0.76 -29.75 15.96
C PHE A 121 0.26 -31.14 15.56
N ILE A 122 0.51 -31.58 14.33
CA ILE A 122 0.18 -32.95 13.89
C ILE A 122 0.94 -33.97 14.74
N TYR A 123 2.19 -33.70 15.07
CA TYR A 123 3.01 -34.55 15.93
C TYR A 123 2.42 -34.63 17.35
N MET A 124 2.00 -33.51 17.94
CA MET A 124 1.27 -33.48 19.22
C MET A 124 0.03 -34.39 19.20
N LEU A 125 -0.76 -34.32 18.13
CA LEU A 125 -1.97 -35.14 17.99
C LEU A 125 -1.65 -36.64 17.85
N ARG A 126 -0.55 -36.99 17.20
CA ARG A 126 -0.10 -38.38 17.01
C ARG A 126 0.53 -38.97 18.27
N ASP A 127 1.32 -38.16 18.98
CA ASP A 127 1.97 -38.54 20.25
C ASP A 127 0.93 -38.84 21.33
N GLY A 128 -0.20 -38.11 21.35
CA GLY A 128 -1.37 -38.43 22.16
C GLY A 128 -1.18 -38.27 23.68
N THR A 129 0.01 -37.86 24.13
CA THR A 129 0.34 -37.68 25.56
C THR A 129 -0.35 -36.48 26.18
N SER A 130 -0.71 -35.47 25.38
CA SER A 130 -1.37 -34.24 25.80
C SER A 130 -2.40 -33.80 24.78
N LYS A 131 -3.57 -33.34 25.23
CA LYS A 131 -4.59 -32.75 24.35
C LYS A 131 -4.28 -31.26 24.10
N PRO A 132 -4.52 -30.74 22.89
CA PRO A 132 -4.39 -29.32 22.62
C PRO A 132 -5.36 -28.49 23.48
N ASN A 133 -4.90 -27.32 23.90
CA ASN A 133 -5.73 -26.31 24.56
C ASN A 133 -6.03 -25.14 23.60
N GLU A 134 -6.76 -24.16 24.09
CA GLU A 134 -7.15 -22.95 23.37
C GLU A 134 -5.94 -22.22 22.79
N PHE A 135 -4.85 -22.05 23.55
CA PHE A 135 -3.63 -21.38 23.10
C PHE A 135 -2.91 -22.12 21.96
N THR A 136 -2.89 -23.45 21.99
CA THR A 136 -2.38 -24.27 20.88
C THR A 136 -3.24 -24.02 19.64
N PHE A 137 -4.56 -24.10 19.75
CA PHE A 137 -5.45 -23.91 18.61
C PHE A 137 -5.37 -22.50 18.01
N VAL A 138 -5.30 -21.44 18.82
CA VAL A 138 -5.10 -20.06 18.32
C VAL A 138 -3.80 -19.98 17.49
N SER A 139 -2.70 -20.53 18.02
CA SER A 139 -1.40 -20.49 17.32
C SER A 139 -1.39 -21.29 16.01
N VAL A 140 -2.11 -22.41 15.96
CA VAL A 140 -2.25 -23.25 14.76
C VAL A 140 -3.17 -22.61 13.74
N LEU A 141 -4.30 -22.04 14.15
CA LEU A 141 -5.21 -21.32 13.26
C LEU A 141 -4.54 -20.07 12.70
N GLN A 142 -3.73 -19.36 13.50
CA GLN A 142 -2.90 -18.26 13.03
C GLN A 142 -1.89 -18.74 11.97
N ALA A 143 -1.22 -19.87 12.18
CA ALA A 143 -0.35 -20.47 11.17
C ALA A 143 -1.13 -20.84 9.89
N CYS A 144 -2.33 -21.40 10.01
CA CYS A 144 -3.20 -21.70 8.86
C CYS A 144 -3.64 -20.43 8.10
N SER A 145 -3.86 -19.31 8.81
CA SER A 145 -4.25 -18.05 8.19
C SER A 145 -3.14 -17.42 7.33
N LEU A 146 -1.89 -17.80 7.56
CA LEU A 146 -0.70 -17.32 6.85
C LEU A 146 -0.10 -18.37 5.92
N HIS A 147 -0.64 -19.59 5.93
CA HIS A 147 -0.26 -20.70 5.09
C HIS A 147 -1.17 -20.78 3.85
N GLU A 148 -0.67 -21.30 2.74
CA GLU A 148 -1.38 -21.35 1.45
C GLU A 148 -2.65 -22.23 1.47
N SER A 149 -2.71 -23.24 2.34
CA SER A 149 -3.84 -24.18 2.39
C SER A 149 -4.87 -23.87 3.46
N LEU A 150 -6.05 -23.43 3.04
CA LEU A 150 -7.22 -23.25 3.90
C LEU A 150 -7.80 -24.58 4.42
N THR A 151 -7.57 -25.70 3.74
CA THR A 151 -8.11 -27.03 4.12
C THR A 151 -7.75 -27.40 5.56
N LEU A 152 -6.53 -27.05 5.99
CA LEU A 152 -6.08 -27.34 7.34
C LEU A 152 -6.80 -26.48 8.38
N ALA A 153 -7.15 -25.24 8.06
CA ALA A 153 -7.95 -24.38 8.96
C ALA A 153 -9.31 -25.03 9.26
N TYR A 154 -10.00 -25.59 8.26
CA TYR A 154 -11.26 -26.31 8.47
C TYR A 154 -11.07 -27.56 9.34
N GLN A 155 -10.01 -28.34 9.11
CA GLN A 155 -9.73 -29.53 9.91
C GLN A 155 -9.46 -29.18 11.37
N VAL A 156 -8.65 -28.15 11.61
CA VAL A 156 -8.32 -27.65 12.95
C VAL A 156 -9.58 -27.12 13.63
N TYR A 157 -10.41 -26.34 12.93
CA TYR A 157 -11.65 -25.82 13.50
C TYR A 157 -12.70 -26.91 13.77
N ALA A 158 -12.76 -27.96 12.94
CA ALA A 158 -13.58 -29.14 13.23
C ALA A 158 -13.13 -29.85 14.52
N ILE A 159 -11.81 -29.91 14.79
CA ILE A 159 -11.28 -30.43 16.05
C ILE A 159 -11.68 -29.51 17.23
N VAL A 160 -11.59 -28.18 17.06
CA VAL A 160 -12.04 -27.18 18.05
C VAL A 160 -13.50 -27.42 18.45
N LEU A 161 -14.40 -27.60 17.47
CA LEU A 161 -15.80 -27.90 17.71
C LEU A 161 -15.98 -29.25 18.42
N ARG A 162 -15.28 -30.29 17.95
CA ARG A 162 -15.37 -31.66 18.52
C ARG A 162 -14.88 -31.73 19.97
N LEU A 163 -13.91 -30.90 20.35
CA LEU A 163 -13.39 -30.84 21.72
C LEU A 163 -14.22 -29.92 22.64
N GLY A 164 -15.30 -29.31 22.13
CA GLY A 164 -16.22 -28.50 22.92
C GLY A 164 -15.79 -27.04 23.08
N PHE A 165 -14.81 -26.55 22.31
CA PHE A 165 -14.33 -25.17 22.37
C PHE A 165 -15.10 -24.21 21.43
N GLY A 166 -16.23 -24.63 20.85
CA GLY A 166 -16.97 -23.85 19.85
C GLY A 166 -17.55 -22.53 20.34
N SER A 167 -17.69 -22.33 21.65
CA SER A 167 -18.13 -21.07 22.27
C SER A 167 -16.97 -20.12 22.58
N ASN A 168 -15.72 -20.53 22.37
CA ASN A 168 -14.56 -19.70 22.67
C ASN A 168 -14.33 -18.67 21.56
N VAL A 169 -14.58 -17.40 21.87
CA VAL A 169 -14.50 -16.28 20.93
C VAL A 169 -13.11 -16.12 20.33
N PHE A 170 -12.02 -16.40 21.06
CA PHE A 170 -10.67 -16.31 20.53
C PHE A 170 -10.41 -17.30 19.39
N LEU A 171 -10.97 -18.51 19.49
CA LEU A 171 -10.86 -19.54 18.45
C LEU A 171 -11.73 -19.22 17.24
N VAL A 172 -12.94 -18.69 17.49
CA VAL A 172 -13.80 -18.18 16.42
C VAL A 172 -13.10 -17.06 15.67
N ASN A 173 -12.52 -16.08 16.37
CA ASN A 173 -11.80 -14.95 15.77
C ASN A 173 -10.60 -15.43 14.94
N ALA A 174 -9.79 -16.35 15.47
CA ALA A 174 -8.66 -16.92 14.72
C ALA A 174 -9.09 -17.66 13.45
N PHE A 175 -10.23 -18.36 13.50
CA PHE A 175 -10.78 -19.04 12.33
C PHE A 175 -11.40 -18.06 11.32
N LEU A 176 -12.12 -17.04 11.78
CA LEU A 176 -12.63 -15.94 10.94
C LEU A 176 -11.49 -15.23 10.21
N THR A 177 -10.39 -14.91 10.90
CA THR A 177 -9.19 -14.33 10.26
C THR A 177 -8.64 -15.22 9.16
N ALA A 178 -8.59 -16.54 9.37
CA ALA A 178 -8.17 -17.48 8.34
C ALA A 178 -9.12 -17.48 7.13
N LEU A 179 -10.43 -17.51 7.36
CA LEU A 179 -11.41 -17.47 6.26
C LEU A 179 -11.32 -16.17 5.45
N MET A 180 -11.23 -15.02 6.12
CA MET A 180 -11.16 -13.72 5.45
C MET A 180 -9.89 -13.57 4.60
N ARG A 181 -8.71 -13.95 5.13
CA ARG A 181 -7.44 -13.91 4.38
C ARG A 181 -7.40 -14.83 3.16
N HIS A 182 -8.14 -15.94 3.23
CA HIS A 182 -8.30 -16.87 2.10
C HIS A 182 -9.47 -16.50 1.18
N GLY A 183 -10.08 -15.32 1.34
CA GLY A 183 -11.15 -14.82 0.48
C GLY A 183 -12.51 -15.51 0.64
N ARG A 184 -12.73 -16.31 1.71
CA ARG A 184 -13.98 -17.04 1.98
C ARG A 184 -14.97 -16.22 2.79
N LYS A 185 -15.34 -15.06 2.25
CA LYS A 185 -16.20 -14.06 2.89
C LYS A 185 -17.57 -14.58 3.30
N GLU A 186 -18.25 -15.33 2.44
CA GLU A 186 -19.61 -15.84 2.70
C GLU A 186 -19.62 -16.80 3.91
N GLU A 187 -18.67 -17.71 3.98
CA GLU A 187 -18.53 -18.63 5.11
C GLU A 187 -18.09 -17.92 6.39
N ALA A 188 -17.21 -16.93 6.28
CA ALA A 188 -16.86 -16.09 7.42
C ALA A 188 -18.11 -15.42 7.99
N LEU A 189 -18.99 -14.90 7.14
CA LEU A 189 -20.25 -14.29 7.55
C LEU A 189 -21.20 -15.31 8.20
N GLU A 190 -21.25 -16.55 7.73
CA GLU A 190 -22.03 -17.61 8.39
C GLU A 190 -21.52 -17.95 9.79
N VAL A 191 -20.20 -18.13 9.93
CA VAL A 191 -19.56 -18.41 11.23
C VAL A 191 -19.76 -17.22 12.17
N PHE A 192 -19.61 -16.00 11.67
CA PHE A 192 -19.85 -14.77 12.40
C PHE A 192 -21.29 -14.69 12.91
N LYS A 193 -22.29 -14.93 12.05
CA LYS A 193 -23.71 -14.95 12.45
C LYS A 193 -24.01 -15.99 13.53
N LYS A 194 -23.38 -17.17 13.46
CA LYS A 194 -23.52 -18.25 14.45
C LYS A 194 -22.80 -17.95 15.78
N CYS A 195 -21.89 -16.98 15.83
CA CYS A 195 -21.20 -16.60 17.06
C CYS A 195 -22.15 -15.87 18.02
N LEU A 196 -22.44 -16.46 19.18
CA LEU A 196 -23.38 -15.90 20.17
C LEU A 196 -22.80 -14.69 20.91
N ASN A 197 -21.50 -14.71 21.23
CA ASN A 197 -20.82 -13.67 22.01
C ASN A 197 -19.78 -12.96 21.15
N LYS A 198 -20.23 -12.06 20.28
CA LYS A 198 -19.32 -11.24 19.46
C LYS A 198 -18.72 -10.15 20.34
N ASP A 199 -17.39 -10.14 20.45
CA ASP A 199 -16.66 -9.03 21.07
C ASP A 199 -16.18 -8.04 20.00
N ILE A 200 -15.58 -6.93 20.46
CA ILE A 200 -15.02 -5.90 19.56
C ILE A 200 -13.98 -6.48 18.58
N VAL A 201 -13.21 -7.49 19.03
CA VAL A 201 -12.22 -8.16 18.20
C VAL A 201 -12.89 -8.95 17.08
N THR A 202 -14.03 -9.60 17.35
CA THR A 202 -14.83 -10.31 16.34
C THR A 202 -15.27 -9.37 15.23
N TRP A 203 -15.76 -8.18 15.58
CA TRP A 203 -16.15 -7.14 14.62
C TRP A 203 -14.95 -6.58 13.86
N ASN A 204 -13.83 -6.30 14.53
CA ASN A 204 -12.61 -5.80 13.89
C ASN A 204 -12.03 -6.82 12.89
N VAL A 205 -12.12 -8.14 13.15
CA VAL A 205 -11.74 -9.19 12.19
C VAL A 205 -12.61 -9.13 10.92
N MET A 206 -13.92 -8.94 11.08
CA MET A 206 -14.81 -8.82 9.93
C MET A 206 -14.56 -7.52 9.16
N LEU A 207 -14.47 -6.38 9.85
CA LEU A 207 -14.22 -5.07 9.22
C LEU A 207 -12.89 -5.05 8.44
N SER A 208 -11.80 -5.53 9.06
CA SER A 208 -10.49 -5.62 8.40
C SER A 208 -10.50 -6.59 7.21
N GLY A 209 -11.15 -7.75 7.33
CA GLY A 209 -11.27 -8.66 6.21
C GLY A 209 -12.13 -8.10 5.05
N TYR A 210 -13.14 -7.28 5.34
CA TYR A 210 -13.93 -6.60 4.31
C TYR A 210 -13.10 -5.51 3.61
N LEU A 211 -12.23 -4.80 4.33
CA LEU A 211 -11.29 -3.85 3.70
C LEU A 211 -10.37 -4.52 2.68
N GLU A 212 -9.85 -5.71 3.00
CA GLU A 212 -8.93 -6.45 2.12
C GLU A 212 -9.63 -7.05 0.88
N SER A 213 -10.93 -7.34 0.97
CA SER A 213 -11.68 -8.06 -0.08
C SER A 213 -12.64 -7.18 -0.88
N SER A 214 -13.53 -6.44 -0.21
CA SER A 214 -14.49 -5.51 -0.82
C SER A 214 -15.06 -4.57 0.23
N CYS A 215 -14.83 -3.27 0.04
CA CYS A 215 -15.30 -2.22 0.94
C CYS A 215 -16.81 -1.92 0.78
N LEU A 216 -17.50 -2.45 -0.23
CA LEU A 216 -18.89 -2.08 -0.55
C LEU A 216 -19.88 -2.42 0.57
N ASP A 217 -19.71 -3.56 1.24
CA ASP A 217 -20.61 -4.03 2.28
C ASP A 217 -20.20 -3.53 3.69
N LEU A 218 -19.10 -2.78 3.78
CA LEU A 218 -18.58 -2.28 5.05
C LEU A 218 -19.55 -1.32 5.77
N PRO A 219 -20.27 -0.40 5.09
CA PRO A 219 -21.26 0.46 5.73
C PRO A 219 -22.41 -0.33 6.38
N GLU A 220 -22.85 -1.42 5.77
CA GLU A 220 -23.91 -2.28 6.33
C GLU A 220 -23.44 -2.97 7.61
N LEU A 221 -22.21 -3.50 7.59
CA LEU A 221 -21.62 -4.14 8.76
C LEU A 221 -21.43 -3.15 9.92
N TRP A 222 -21.05 -1.90 9.62
CA TRP A 222 -20.96 -0.82 10.59
C TRP A 222 -22.31 -0.48 11.24
N VAL A 223 -23.38 -0.38 10.44
CA VAL A 223 -24.73 -0.14 10.95
C VAL A 223 -25.19 -1.31 11.82
N GLN A 224 -24.91 -2.56 11.42
CA GLN A 224 -25.23 -3.73 12.22
C GLN A 224 -24.52 -3.72 13.59
N MET A 225 -23.21 -3.41 13.61
CA MET A 225 -22.42 -3.31 14.83
C MET A 225 -23.01 -2.29 15.83
N ASN A 226 -23.40 -1.13 15.32
CA ASN A 226 -24.01 -0.07 16.12
C ASN A 226 -25.40 -0.46 16.65
N ASN A 227 -26.20 -1.16 15.85
CA ASN A 227 -27.51 -1.68 16.27
C ASN A 227 -27.40 -2.75 17.37
N GLU A 228 -26.32 -3.54 17.35
CA GLU A 228 -26.00 -4.50 18.42
C GLU A 228 -25.40 -3.83 19.67
N GLY A 229 -25.20 -2.51 19.67
CA GLY A 229 -24.77 -1.73 20.83
C GLY A 229 -23.30 -1.93 21.21
N ILE A 230 -22.48 -2.45 20.30
CA ILE A 230 -21.05 -2.67 20.54
C ILE A 230 -20.33 -1.32 20.47
N LYS A 231 -19.53 -1.01 21.50
CA LYS A 231 -18.73 0.23 21.53
C LYS A 231 -17.52 0.10 20.60
N PRO A 232 -17.39 0.94 19.57
CA PRO A 232 -16.22 0.97 18.68
C PRO A 232 -14.95 1.37 19.43
N ASP A 233 -13.81 0.82 19.02
CA ASP A 233 -12.49 1.27 19.44
C ASP A 233 -11.75 2.02 18.31
N CYS A 234 -10.52 2.43 18.59
CA CYS A 234 -9.68 3.16 17.63
C CYS A 234 -9.44 2.39 16.33
N PHE A 235 -9.31 1.06 16.41
CA PHE A 235 -9.10 0.18 15.27
C PHE A 235 -10.39 0.01 14.46
N THR A 236 -11.55 -0.05 15.13
CA THR A 236 -12.85 -0.04 14.47
C THR A 236 -13.03 1.24 13.66
N PHE A 237 -12.81 2.41 14.27
CA PHE A 237 -12.95 3.70 13.58
C PHE A 237 -11.99 3.81 12.40
N ALA A 238 -10.72 3.44 12.60
CA ALA A 238 -9.72 3.44 11.53
C ALA A 238 -10.13 2.54 10.36
N SER A 239 -10.64 1.34 10.65
CA SER A 239 -11.08 0.39 9.64
C SER A 239 -12.29 0.93 8.86
N VAL A 240 -13.29 1.44 9.57
CA VAL A 240 -14.53 1.94 8.95
C VAL A 240 -14.25 3.18 8.10
N LEU A 241 -13.50 4.15 8.62
CA LEU A 241 -13.15 5.36 7.87
C LEU A 241 -12.35 5.04 6.60
N THR A 242 -11.41 4.08 6.66
CA THR A 242 -10.65 3.64 5.48
C THR A 242 -11.56 3.03 4.41
N GLY A 243 -12.55 2.25 4.83
CA GLY A 243 -13.54 1.66 3.93
C GLY A 243 -14.43 2.71 3.29
N LEU A 244 -14.94 3.65 4.09
CA LEU A 244 -15.77 4.76 3.62
C LEU A 244 -15.02 5.71 2.70
N ALA A 245 -13.72 5.93 2.94
CA ALA A 245 -12.84 6.67 2.05
C ALA A 245 -12.71 6.00 0.67
N SER A 246 -12.66 4.67 0.64
CA SER A 246 -12.53 3.87 -0.58
C SER A 246 -13.84 3.77 -1.37
N VAL A 247 -14.98 3.75 -0.68
CA VAL A 247 -16.33 3.73 -1.31
C VAL A 247 -16.79 5.12 -1.74
N GLY A 248 -16.25 6.18 -1.13
CA GLY A 248 -16.69 7.56 -1.36
C GLY A 248 -18.02 7.90 -0.66
N ASP A 249 -18.32 7.27 0.47
CA ASP A 249 -19.54 7.55 1.26
C ASP A 249 -19.27 8.60 2.35
N LEU A 250 -19.28 9.87 1.93
CA LEU A 250 -19.09 11.01 2.83
C LEU A 250 -20.20 11.11 3.89
N ASN A 251 -21.45 10.75 3.57
CA ASN A 251 -22.57 10.90 4.50
C ASN A 251 -22.43 9.98 5.71
N MET A 252 -22.05 8.73 5.48
CA MET A 252 -21.73 7.81 6.57
C MET A 252 -20.44 8.24 7.28
N GLY A 253 -19.43 8.71 6.54
CA GLY A 253 -18.18 9.23 7.12
C GLY A 253 -18.40 10.36 8.13
N LEU A 254 -19.31 11.29 7.85
CA LEU A 254 -19.70 12.35 8.78
C LEU A 254 -20.40 11.83 10.04
N GLN A 255 -21.21 10.78 9.94
CA GLN A 255 -21.84 10.15 11.10
C GLN A 255 -20.79 9.47 11.99
N VAL A 256 -19.83 8.77 11.37
CA VAL A 256 -18.69 8.14 12.08
C VAL A 256 -17.85 9.20 12.77
N HIS A 257 -17.52 10.30 12.09
CA HIS A 257 -16.80 11.43 12.70
C HIS A 257 -17.57 12.00 13.90
N GLY A 258 -18.89 12.20 13.80
CA GLY A 258 -19.72 12.63 14.92
C GLY A 258 -19.69 11.65 16.10
N GLN A 259 -19.57 10.35 15.85
CA GLN A 259 -19.39 9.35 16.91
C GLN A 259 -18.00 9.39 17.54
N ILE A 260 -16.93 9.56 16.75
CA ILE A 260 -15.54 9.70 17.25
C ILE A 260 -15.43 10.83 18.28
N VAL A 261 -16.05 11.97 17.98
CA VAL A 261 -16.07 13.12 18.89
C VAL A 261 -16.84 12.79 20.17
N LYS A 262 -17.98 12.09 20.07
CA LYS A 262 -18.80 11.70 21.24
C LYS A 262 -18.14 10.63 22.11
N SER A 263 -17.37 9.73 21.52
CA SER A 263 -16.70 8.63 22.21
C SER A 263 -15.33 9.01 22.76
N GLY A 264 -14.78 10.17 22.38
CA GLY A 264 -13.51 10.67 22.89
C GLY A 264 -12.28 10.08 22.20
N HIS A 265 -12.42 9.56 20.98
CA HIS A 265 -11.33 8.97 20.20
C HIS A 265 -10.62 9.97 19.26
N GLY A 266 -10.95 11.27 19.36
CA GLY A 266 -10.43 12.31 18.45
C GLY A 266 -8.92 12.59 18.59
N ASP A 267 -8.34 12.34 19.77
CA ASP A 267 -6.91 12.59 20.03
C ASP A 267 -5.99 11.45 19.54
N GLU A 268 -6.56 10.32 19.11
CA GLU A 268 -5.79 9.16 18.66
C GLU A 268 -5.29 9.36 17.23
N ILE A 269 -3.95 9.32 17.06
CA ILE A 269 -3.28 9.57 15.77
C ILE A 269 -3.81 8.66 14.65
N CYS A 270 -4.08 7.37 14.94
CA CYS A 270 -4.61 6.44 13.94
C CYS A 270 -5.97 6.87 13.40
N VAL A 271 -6.87 7.32 14.29
CA VAL A 271 -8.20 7.81 13.93
C VAL A 271 -8.06 9.12 13.15
N GLY A 272 -7.25 10.06 13.62
CA GLY A 272 -6.97 11.32 12.93
C GLY A 272 -6.47 11.13 11.49
N ASN A 273 -5.47 10.25 11.29
CA ASN A 273 -4.93 9.93 9.97
C ASN A 273 -6.00 9.35 9.01
N THR A 274 -6.81 8.41 9.49
CA THR A 274 -7.89 7.82 8.67
C THR A 274 -9.04 8.79 8.40
N LEU A 275 -9.31 9.73 9.32
CA LEU A 275 -10.31 10.76 9.13
C LEU A 275 -9.89 11.78 8.07
N VAL A 276 -8.62 12.18 8.09
CA VAL A 276 -8.01 13.04 7.06
C VAL A 276 -8.09 12.36 5.69
N ASP A 277 -7.69 11.08 5.60
CA ASP A 277 -7.78 10.29 4.34
C ASP A 277 -9.23 10.21 3.82
N MET A 278 -10.20 9.98 4.71
CA MET A 278 -11.62 9.93 4.36
C MET A 278 -12.09 11.24 3.74
N TYR A 279 -11.73 12.39 4.32
CA TYR A 279 -12.09 13.68 3.74
C TYR A 279 -11.39 13.97 2.41
N ILE A 280 -10.09 13.66 2.30
CA ILE A 280 -9.30 13.90 1.07
C ILE A 280 -9.90 13.10 -0.09
N LYS A 281 -10.09 11.78 0.08
CA LYS A 281 -10.64 10.90 -0.97
C LYS A 281 -12.08 11.22 -1.37
N ASN A 282 -12.86 11.81 -0.44
CA ASN A 282 -14.21 12.31 -0.72
C ASN A 282 -14.23 13.75 -1.31
N GLN A 283 -13.10 14.24 -1.82
CA GLN A 283 -12.97 15.58 -2.45
C GLN A 283 -13.29 16.75 -1.49
N ARG A 284 -13.13 16.54 -0.18
CA ARG A 284 -13.36 17.54 0.88
C ARG A 284 -12.04 17.95 1.55
N LEU A 285 -11.05 18.36 0.74
CA LEU A 285 -9.69 18.67 1.21
C LEU A 285 -9.67 19.66 2.40
N PHE A 286 -10.48 20.72 2.37
CA PHE A 286 -10.47 21.72 3.44
C PHE A 286 -11.03 21.20 4.76
N ASP A 287 -12.00 20.28 4.72
CA ASP A 287 -12.48 19.61 5.93
C ASP A 287 -11.40 18.65 6.47
N GLY A 288 -10.69 17.95 5.57
CA GLY A 288 -9.51 17.15 5.90
C GLY A 288 -8.38 17.98 6.52
N LEU A 289 -8.11 19.17 5.98
CA LEU A 289 -7.13 20.11 6.53
C LEU A 289 -7.52 20.59 7.94
N LYS A 290 -8.81 20.83 8.17
CA LYS A 290 -9.31 21.18 9.50
C LYS A 290 -9.09 20.03 10.49
N ALA A 291 -9.47 18.80 10.11
CA ALA A 291 -9.23 17.61 10.92
C ALA A 291 -7.73 17.42 11.21
N PHE A 292 -6.87 17.58 10.19
CA PHE A 292 -5.42 17.52 10.33
C PHE A 292 -4.91 18.56 11.35
N ASN A 293 -5.36 19.81 11.24
CA ASN A 293 -4.94 20.87 12.15
C ASN A 293 -5.37 20.62 13.60
N GLU A 294 -6.55 20.03 13.81
CA GLU A 294 -7.10 19.68 15.12
C GLU A 294 -6.37 18.50 15.80
N MET A 295 -5.57 17.71 15.06
CA MET A 295 -4.76 16.64 15.65
C MET A 295 -3.70 17.19 16.61
N GLY A 296 -3.68 16.69 17.85
CA GLY A 296 -2.71 17.09 18.88
C GLY A 296 -1.26 16.70 18.55
N GLU A 297 -1.05 15.47 18.06
CA GLU A 297 0.23 15.00 17.53
C GLU A 297 0.07 14.56 16.07
N LYS A 298 1.10 14.80 15.26
CA LYS A 298 1.12 14.49 13.83
C LYS A 298 2.36 13.67 13.52
N ASP A 299 2.16 12.48 12.98
CA ASP A 299 3.25 11.59 12.62
C ASP A 299 3.63 11.77 11.13
N VAL A 300 4.58 10.94 10.68
CA VAL A 300 5.01 10.95 9.28
C VAL A 300 3.86 10.66 8.32
N CYS A 301 2.90 9.83 8.73
CA CYS A 301 1.73 9.47 7.93
C CYS A 301 0.82 10.68 7.76
N SER A 302 0.49 11.39 8.86
CA SER A 302 -0.36 12.60 8.84
C SER A 302 0.15 13.63 7.82
N TRP A 303 1.45 13.96 7.91
CA TRP A 303 2.07 14.97 7.04
C TRP A 303 2.15 14.52 5.58
N THR A 304 2.47 13.24 5.35
CA THR A 304 2.57 12.69 3.99
C THR A 304 1.21 12.65 3.31
N GLN A 305 0.15 12.26 4.05
CA GLN A 305 -1.23 12.26 3.55
C GLN A 305 -1.70 13.67 3.21
N MET A 306 -1.45 14.65 4.08
CA MET A 306 -1.82 16.05 3.80
C MET A 306 -1.09 16.61 2.58
N ALA A 307 0.21 16.33 2.44
CA ALA A 307 0.99 16.74 1.27
C ALA A 307 0.50 16.05 -0.03
N ALA A 308 0.14 14.77 0.03
CA ALA A 308 -0.46 14.06 -1.10
C ALA A 308 -1.84 14.64 -1.47
N GLY A 309 -2.68 14.97 -0.48
CA GLY A 309 -3.97 15.60 -0.72
C GLY A 309 -3.87 16.96 -1.44
N TRP A 310 -2.85 17.77 -1.12
CA TRP A 310 -2.57 19.01 -1.86
C TRP A 310 -2.16 18.76 -3.32
N LEU A 311 -1.40 17.68 -3.59
CA LEU A 311 -1.06 17.30 -4.97
C LEU A 311 -2.29 16.88 -5.77
N GLU A 312 -3.15 16.05 -5.19
CA GLU A 312 -4.39 15.58 -5.84
C GLU A 312 -5.35 16.74 -6.13
N TYR A 313 -5.37 17.76 -5.27
CA TYR A 313 -6.13 18.99 -5.50
C TYR A 313 -5.49 19.94 -6.54
N GLY A 314 -4.27 19.67 -6.99
CA GLY A 314 -3.58 20.48 -8.00
C GLY A 314 -2.76 21.64 -7.45
N GLU A 315 -2.39 21.61 -6.16
CA GLU A 315 -1.61 22.64 -5.47
C GLU A 315 -0.24 22.10 -5.01
N PRO A 316 0.69 21.78 -5.94
CA PRO A 316 1.99 21.19 -5.59
C PRO A 316 2.87 22.10 -4.73
N ALA A 317 2.67 23.41 -4.75
CA ALA A 317 3.44 24.33 -3.90
C ALA A 317 3.10 24.13 -2.41
N LYS A 318 1.81 24.00 -2.09
CA LYS A 318 1.33 23.74 -0.72
C LYS A 318 1.76 22.35 -0.23
N ALA A 319 1.88 21.38 -1.13
CA ALA A 319 2.44 20.07 -0.79
C ALA A 319 3.90 20.19 -0.30
N LEU A 320 4.74 21.01 -0.97
CA LEU A 320 6.11 21.26 -0.53
C LEU A 320 6.17 22.10 0.77
N GLU A 321 5.25 23.04 0.95
CA GLU A 321 5.12 23.79 2.21
C GLU A 321 4.82 22.86 3.39
N ALA A 322 3.85 21.95 3.24
CA ALA A 322 3.53 20.95 4.27
C ALA A 322 4.72 20.03 4.59
N ILE A 323 5.49 19.61 3.58
CA ILE A 323 6.72 18.82 3.79
C ILE A 323 7.81 19.67 4.46
N GLY A 324 7.86 20.97 4.18
CA GLY A 324 8.72 21.93 4.87
C GLY A 324 8.38 22.04 6.35
N GLU A 325 7.10 22.23 6.68
CA GLU A 325 6.59 22.30 8.06
C GLU A 325 6.85 21.01 8.84
N MET A 326 6.58 19.85 8.24
CA MET A 326 6.91 18.53 8.79
C MET A 326 8.36 18.47 9.27
N ARG A 327 9.30 18.95 8.45
CA ARG A 327 10.74 18.97 8.78
C ARG A 327 11.07 19.98 9.88
N MET A 328 10.42 21.14 9.89
CA MET A 328 10.58 22.14 10.95
C MET A 328 10.10 21.63 12.31
N MET A 329 9.07 20.79 12.31
CA MET A 329 8.57 20.08 13.49
C MET A 329 9.45 18.87 13.91
N GLY A 330 10.57 18.64 13.22
CA GLY A 330 11.50 17.55 13.53
C GLY A 330 11.05 16.16 13.06
N VAL A 331 9.93 16.07 12.33
CA VAL A 331 9.42 14.81 11.79
C VAL A 331 10.21 14.46 10.52
N LYS A 332 10.85 13.29 10.51
CA LYS A 332 11.71 12.86 9.40
C LYS A 332 10.88 12.33 8.23
N PRO A 333 11.06 12.85 6.99
CA PRO A 333 10.43 12.31 5.80
C PRO A 333 10.74 10.82 5.58
N ASN A 334 9.76 10.07 5.10
CA ASN A 334 9.94 8.68 4.66
C ASN A 334 9.95 8.58 3.12
N LYS A 335 9.99 7.33 2.61
CA LYS A 335 9.98 7.06 1.16
C LYS A 335 8.76 7.64 0.44
N PHE A 336 7.59 7.62 1.06
CA PHE A 336 6.35 8.16 0.47
C PHE A 336 6.38 9.68 0.46
N THR A 337 6.87 10.32 1.53
CA THR A 337 7.06 11.77 1.57
C THR A 337 8.01 12.24 0.46
N LEU A 338 9.08 11.50 0.18
CA LEU A 338 10.01 11.82 -0.91
C LEU A 338 9.36 11.70 -2.29
N ALA A 339 8.60 10.63 -2.54
CA ALA A 339 7.87 10.47 -3.79
C ALA A 339 6.87 11.63 -4.02
N THR A 340 6.15 12.03 -2.97
CA THR A 340 5.27 13.21 -2.97
C THR A 340 6.06 14.49 -3.27
N ALA A 341 7.22 14.70 -2.64
CA ALA A 341 8.07 15.86 -2.90
C ALA A 341 8.58 15.91 -4.35
N PHE A 342 9.01 14.77 -4.91
CA PHE A 342 9.47 14.69 -6.29
C PHE A 342 8.35 14.98 -7.29
N ASN A 343 7.15 14.42 -7.07
CA ASN A 343 5.98 14.72 -7.90
C ASN A 343 5.62 16.21 -7.84
N ALA A 344 5.63 16.81 -6.65
CA ALA A 344 5.42 18.25 -6.49
C ALA A 344 6.44 19.10 -7.26
N CYS A 345 7.73 18.75 -7.16
CA CYS A 345 8.80 19.43 -7.89
C CYS A 345 8.66 19.26 -9.41
N ALA A 346 8.24 18.07 -9.86
CA ALA A 346 8.02 17.76 -11.26
C ALA A 346 6.90 18.63 -11.87
N ASN A 347 5.77 18.75 -11.17
CA ASN A 347 4.63 19.56 -11.61
C ASN A 347 4.92 21.07 -11.62
N LEU A 348 5.84 21.53 -10.77
CA LEU A 348 6.26 22.93 -10.69
C LEU A 348 7.50 23.25 -11.54
N ALA A 349 8.14 22.25 -12.13
CA ALA A 349 9.48 22.34 -12.73
C ALA A 349 10.54 22.95 -11.78
N PHE A 350 10.46 22.68 -10.48
CA PHE A 350 11.38 23.20 -9.46
C PHE A 350 12.63 22.32 -9.30
N LEU A 351 13.56 22.43 -10.26
CA LEU A 351 14.78 21.61 -10.28
C LEU A 351 15.63 21.70 -9.00
N GLU A 352 15.82 22.90 -8.45
CA GLU A 352 16.68 23.09 -7.27
C GLU A 352 16.07 22.51 -5.99
N GLU A 353 14.76 22.60 -5.81
CA GLU A 353 14.08 21.91 -4.70
C GLU A 353 14.13 20.38 -4.88
N GLY A 354 13.95 19.90 -6.12
CA GLY A 354 14.12 18.49 -6.46
C GLY A 354 15.52 17.96 -6.14
N LYS A 355 16.58 18.73 -6.42
CA LYS A 355 17.97 18.38 -6.04
C LYS A 355 18.16 18.32 -4.53
N LYS A 356 17.54 19.23 -3.75
CA LYS A 356 17.57 19.17 -2.28
C LYS A 356 16.90 17.90 -1.75
N ALA A 357 15.75 17.53 -2.31
CA ALA A 357 15.05 16.28 -1.98
C ALA A 357 15.86 15.04 -2.39
N HIS A 358 16.57 15.07 -3.53
CA HIS A 358 17.50 14.01 -3.93
C HIS A 358 18.67 13.87 -2.94
N GLY A 359 19.22 14.98 -2.44
CA GLY A 359 20.21 14.95 -1.36
C GLY A 359 19.69 14.27 -0.09
N LEU A 360 18.40 14.46 0.24
CA LEU A 360 17.75 13.77 1.36
C LEU A 360 17.58 12.26 1.09
N ARG A 361 17.18 11.87 -0.13
CA ARG A 361 17.16 10.47 -0.58
C ARG A 361 18.51 9.80 -0.32
N ILE A 362 19.61 10.41 -0.76
CA ILE A 362 20.96 9.83 -0.58
C ILE A 362 21.29 9.63 0.90
N LYS A 363 20.91 10.58 1.78
CA LYS A 363 21.14 10.49 3.23
C LYS A 363 20.32 9.41 3.94
N LEU A 364 19.18 9.01 3.37
CA LEU A 364 18.31 7.97 3.94
C LEU A 364 18.81 6.55 3.63
N GLY A 365 19.80 6.38 2.74
CA GLY A 365 20.50 5.11 2.54
C GLY A 365 19.82 4.13 1.58
N VAL A 366 20.17 2.84 1.71
CA VAL A 366 19.87 1.75 0.76
C VAL A 366 18.45 1.18 0.91
N GLU A 367 17.69 1.59 1.93
CA GLU A 367 16.33 1.10 2.21
C GLU A 367 15.25 1.73 1.32
N ILE A 368 15.63 2.36 0.20
CA ILE A 368 14.71 3.11 -0.65
C ILE A 368 14.26 2.28 -1.85
N ASP A 369 12.94 2.22 -1.99
CA ASP A 369 12.20 1.48 -3.00
C ASP A 369 12.42 2.02 -4.43
N VAL A 370 12.43 1.13 -5.43
CA VAL A 370 12.48 1.45 -6.87
C VAL A 370 11.44 2.51 -7.25
N CYS A 371 10.30 2.55 -6.57
CA CYS A 371 9.26 3.55 -6.77
C CYS A 371 9.74 5.01 -6.57
N VAL A 372 10.59 5.25 -5.58
CA VAL A 372 11.10 6.60 -5.27
C VAL A 372 12.10 7.04 -6.33
N ASP A 373 12.96 6.13 -6.79
CA ASP A 373 13.92 6.42 -7.85
C ASP A 373 13.21 6.67 -9.19
N ASN A 374 12.09 5.99 -9.46
CA ASN A 374 11.23 6.29 -10.61
C ASN A 374 10.62 7.69 -10.52
N ALA A 375 10.10 8.09 -9.34
CA ALA A 375 9.59 9.45 -9.12
C ALA A 375 10.69 10.51 -9.27
N LEU A 376 11.93 10.18 -8.89
CA LEU A 376 13.09 11.04 -9.06
C LEU A 376 13.51 11.19 -10.53
N ILE A 377 13.47 10.11 -11.32
CA ILE A 377 13.69 10.16 -12.77
C ILE A 377 12.64 11.06 -13.44
N ASP A 378 11.35 10.87 -13.11
CA ASP A 378 10.25 11.69 -13.63
C ASP A 378 10.42 13.18 -13.28
N MET A 379 10.82 13.47 -12.03
CA MET A 379 11.11 14.83 -11.59
C MET A 379 12.22 15.48 -12.42
N TYR A 380 13.36 14.80 -12.58
CA TYR A 380 14.46 15.34 -13.38
C TYR A 380 14.06 15.54 -14.85
N ALA A 381 13.34 14.57 -15.44
CA ALA A 381 12.88 14.64 -16.82
C ALA A 381 11.91 15.81 -17.04
N LYS A 382 10.91 15.99 -16.17
CA LYS A 382 9.94 17.10 -16.25
C LYS A 382 10.54 18.46 -15.93
N CYS A 383 11.61 18.51 -15.13
CA CYS A 383 12.42 19.70 -14.92
C CYS A 383 13.40 19.99 -16.08
N GLY A 384 13.42 19.18 -17.15
CA GLY A 384 14.30 19.35 -18.30
C GLY A 384 15.77 18.93 -18.07
N SER A 385 16.08 18.30 -16.93
CA SER A 385 17.44 17.88 -16.58
C SER A 385 17.64 16.39 -16.89
N MET A 386 17.83 16.09 -18.17
CA MET A 386 17.99 14.70 -18.62
C MET A 386 19.26 14.03 -18.08
N ASP A 387 20.33 14.80 -17.84
CA ASP A 387 21.56 14.28 -17.23
C ASP A 387 21.32 13.73 -15.81
N GLY A 388 20.46 14.41 -15.03
CA GLY A 388 20.04 13.97 -13.70
C GLY A 388 19.24 12.67 -13.78
N ALA A 389 18.27 12.60 -14.70
CA ALA A 389 17.47 11.41 -14.95
C ALA A 389 18.33 10.20 -15.34
N TRP A 390 19.29 10.38 -16.27
CA TRP A 390 20.25 9.35 -16.66
C TRP A 390 21.14 8.91 -15.50
N GLY A 391 21.60 9.85 -14.67
CA GLY A 391 22.42 9.55 -13.50
C GLY A 391 21.73 8.61 -12.53
N VAL A 392 20.45 8.87 -12.24
CA VAL A 392 19.64 7.99 -11.38
C VAL A 392 19.40 6.65 -12.07
N PHE A 393 18.92 6.65 -13.32
CA PHE A 393 18.60 5.44 -14.07
C PHE A 393 19.79 4.48 -14.19
N LYS A 394 21.03 4.98 -14.32
CA LYS A 394 22.24 4.15 -14.43
C LYS A 394 22.65 3.51 -13.11
N VAL A 395 22.41 4.17 -11.98
CA VAL A 395 22.79 3.68 -10.64
C VAL A 395 21.80 2.66 -10.08
N MET A 396 20.58 2.57 -10.63
CA MET A 396 19.60 1.57 -10.20
C MET A 396 20.08 0.13 -10.47
N ASP A 397 20.14 -0.69 -9.41
CA ASP A 397 20.50 -2.10 -9.49
C ASP A 397 19.39 -2.95 -10.11
N ASP A 398 18.14 -2.70 -9.69
CA ASP A 398 16.94 -3.32 -10.25
C ASP A 398 16.06 -2.25 -10.95
N ARG A 399 15.66 -2.54 -12.18
CA ARG A 399 14.84 -1.64 -13.01
C ARG A 399 13.55 -2.35 -13.36
N SER A 400 12.46 -1.86 -12.80
CA SER A 400 11.13 -2.37 -13.13
C SER A 400 10.65 -1.84 -14.48
N VAL A 401 9.57 -2.42 -14.99
CA VAL A 401 8.86 -1.93 -16.19
C VAL A 401 8.57 -0.42 -16.10
N VAL A 402 8.25 0.06 -14.89
CA VAL A 402 8.00 1.49 -14.62
C VAL A 402 9.28 2.31 -14.84
N SER A 403 10.44 1.84 -14.36
CA SER A 403 11.72 2.55 -14.53
C SER A 403 12.06 2.77 -16.01
N TRP A 404 11.92 1.73 -16.82
CA TRP A 404 12.14 1.82 -18.27
C TRP A 404 11.12 2.74 -18.94
N THR A 405 9.85 2.58 -18.60
CA THR A 405 8.75 3.38 -19.18
C THR A 405 8.89 4.86 -18.85
N THR A 406 9.21 5.22 -17.61
CA THR A 406 9.49 6.60 -17.18
C THR A 406 10.65 7.19 -17.97
N MET A 407 11.71 6.41 -18.20
CA MET A 407 12.87 6.88 -18.95
C MET A 407 12.58 7.10 -20.44
N VAL A 408 11.82 6.20 -21.07
CA VAL A 408 11.35 6.35 -22.47
C VAL A 408 10.50 7.61 -22.61
N MET A 409 9.52 7.81 -21.72
CA MET A 409 8.67 9.01 -21.71
C MET A 409 9.49 10.28 -21.48
N GLY A 410 10.41 10.26 -20.50
CA GLY A 410 11.27 11.40 -20.20
C GLY A 410 12.16 11.81 -21.39
N CYS A 411 12.73 10.84 -22.11
CA CYS A 411 13.48 11.11 -23.34
C CYS A 411 12.58 11.70 -24.43
N ALA A 412 11.39 11.13 -24.64
CA ALA A 412 10.45 11.59 -25.65
C ALA A 412 10.00 13.04 -25.43
N GLN A 413 9.64 13.40 -24.18
CA GLN A 413 9.21 14.75 -23.80
C GLN A 413 10.33 15.80 -23.93
N ASN A 414 11.59 15.39 -23.78
CA ASN A 414 12.76 16.26 -23.89
C ASN A 414 13.39 16.26 -25.29
N GLY A 415 12.65 15.81 -26.33
CA GLY A 415 13.11 15.84 -27.72
C GLY A 415 14.16 14.78 -28.09
N GLN A 416 14.43 13.82 -27.20
CA GLN A 416 15.40 12.74 -27.42
C GLN A 416 14.72 11.47 -27.94
N ALA A 417 13.88 11.61 -28.97
CA ALA A 417 13.04 10.52 -29.48
C ALA A 417 13.83 9.26 -29.89
N ARG A 418 15.00 9.42 -30.53
CA ARG A 418 15.83 8.27 -30.94
C ARG A 418 16.40 7.52 -29.73
N GLU A 419 16.80 8.23 -28.68
CA GLU A 419 17.28 7.60 -27.44
C GLU A 419 16.14 6.87 -26.71
N ALA A 420 14.93 7.42 -26.72
CA ALA A 420 13.74 6.75 -26.19
C ALA A 420 13.52 5.37 -26.83
N LEU A 421 13.66 5.26 -28.16
CA LEU A 421 13.54 3.98 -28.87
C LEU A 421 14.68 3.01 -28.54
N LYS A 422 15.93 3.50 -28.43
CA LYS A 422 17.06 2.65 -28.01
C LYS A 422 16.85 2.05 -26.61
N ILE A 423 16.32 2.85 -25.69
CA ILE A 423 16.02 2.40 -24.31
C ILE A 423 14.91 1.34 -24.33
N PHE A 424 13.89 1.51 -25.17
CA PHE A 424 12.85 0.50 -25.35
C PHE A 424 13.39 -0.81 -25.92
N ASP A 425 14.24 -0.74 -26.94
CA ASP A 425 14.88 -1.94 -27.49
C ASP A 425 15.79 -2.62 -26.44
N GLU A 426 16.52 -1.85 -25.62
CA GLU A 426 17.33 -2.39 -24.52
C GLU A 426 16.47 -3.08 -23.44
N MET A 427 15.31 -2.51 -23.10
CA MET A 427 14.33 -3.11 -22.19
C MET A 427 13.92 -4.51 -22.66
N ILE A 428 13.62 -4.65 -23.97
CA ILE A 428 13.25 -5.94 -24.58
C ILE A 428 14.44 -6.92 -24.53
N VAL A 429 15.64 -6.48 -24.90
CA VAL A 429 16.85 -7.32 -24.89
C VAL A 429 17.17 -7.83 -23.49
N LYS A 430 16.91 -7.04 -22.44
CA LYS A 430 17.06 -7.44 -21.04
C LYS A 430 15.93 -8.34 -20.52
N GLY A 431 14.97 -8.71 -21.36
CA GLY A 431 13.86 -9.61 -21.01
C GLY A 431 12.77 -8.95 -20.17
N VAL A 432 12.78 -7.62 -20.04
CA VAL A 432 11.73 -6.89 -19.31
C VAL A 432 10.54 -6.70 -20.24
N LYS A 433 9.40 -7.30 -19.90
CA LYS A 433 8.20 -7.28 -20.75
C LYS A 433 7.54 -5.89 -20.75
N PRO A 434 7.39 -5.23 -21.91
CA PRO A 434 6.59 -4.02 -22.04
C PRO A 434 5.13 -4.23 -21.62
N ASN A 435 4.50 -3.18 -21.10
CA ASN A 435 3.07 -3.17 -20.81
C ASN A 435 2.32 -2.17 -21.74
N TYR A 436 1.01 -2.07 -21.57
CA TYR A 436 0.15 -1.13 -22.32
C TYR A 436 0.74 0.30 -22.31
N ILE A 437 1.14 0.81 -21.14
CA ILE A 437 1.66 2.18 -20.99
C ILE A 437 3.01 2.34 -21.68
N THR A 438 3.87 1.32 -21.67
CA THR A 438 5.16 1.36 -22.37
C THR A 438 4.97 1.62 -23.87
N PHE A 439 4.01 0.95 -24.52
CA PHE A 439 3.72 1.16 -25.94
C PHE A 439 3.15 2.55 -26.22
N VAL A 440 2.29 3.07 -25.36
CA VAL A 440 1.85 4.47 -25.42
C VAL A 440 3.05 5.43 -25.45
N CYS A 441 4.04 5.21 -24.58
CA CYS A 441 5.24 6.06 -24.49
C CYS A 441 6.14 5.95 -25.74
N VAL A 442 6.28 4.75 -26.29
CA VAL A 442 7.08 4.50 -27.51
C VAL A 442 6.43 5.14 -28.74
N LEU A 443 5.12 4.98 -28.90
CA LEU A 443 4.39 5.61 -30.01
C LEU A 443 4.41 7.13 -29.88
N TYR A 444 4.32 7.67 -28.66
CA TYR A 444 4.54 9.10 -28.43
C TYR A 444 5.96 9.52 -28.87
N ALA A 445 7.00 8.76 -28.53
CA ALA A 445 8.37 9.02 -28.97
C ALA A 445 8.49 9.02 -30.50
N CYS A 446 7.91 8.03 -31.18
CA CYS A 446 7.85 8.01 -32.65
C CYS A 446 7.12 9.22 -33.22
N SER A 447 6.01 9.64 -32.58
CA SER A 447 5.24 10.81 -32.96
C SER A 447 6.02 12.12 -32.81
N GLN A 448 6.87 12.25 -31.80
CA GLN A 448 7.76 13.41 -31.64
C GLN A 448 8.95 13.37 -32.62
N GLY A 449 9.50 12.19 -32.88
CA GLY A 449 10.61 11.99 -33.81
C GLY A 449 10.21 11.92 -35.29
N MET A 450 8.91 11.88 -35.60
CA MET A 450 8.36 11.62 -36.94
C MET A 450 8.82 10.28 -37.55
N PHE A 451 8.97 9.23 -36.72
CA PHE A 451 9.43 7.91 -37.15
C PHE A 451 8.25 7.00 -37.54
N ILE A 452 7.71 7.18 -38.75
CA ILE A 452 6.52 6.47 -39.25
C ILE A 452 6.73 4.95 -39.28
N ASP A 453 7.85 4.49 -39.85
CA ASP A 453 8.14 3.05 -39.99
C ASP A 453 8.32 2.36 -38.63
N ASP A 454 9.07 3.01 -37.72
CA ASP A 454 9.27 2.51 -36.36
C ASP A 454 7.93 2.47 -35.59
N ALA A 455 7.05 3.46 -35.77
CA ALA A 455 5.73 3.48 -35.14
C ALA A 455 4.85 2.30 -35.59
N TRP A 456 4.74 2.05 -36.89
CA TRP A 456 3.99 0.91 -37.41
C TRP A 456 4.57 -0.43 -36.95
N LYS A 457 5.90 -0.56 -36.95
CA LYS A 457 6.59 -1.74 -36.40
C LYS A 457 6.19 -1.99 -34.95
N TYR A 458 6.29 -0.98 -34.08
CA TYR A 458 5.98 -1.14 -32.66
C TYR A 458 4.47 -1.33 -32.39
N PHE A 459 3.61 -0.66 -33.16
CA PHE A 459 2.16 -0.83 -33.08
C PHE A 459 1.74 -2.27 -33.41
N CYS A 460 2.32 -2.87 -34.44
CA CYS A 460 2.07 -4.27 -34.78
C CYS A 460 2.67 -5.25 -33.76
N SER A 461 3.93 -5.03 -33.32
CA SER A 461 4.59 -5.92 -32.34
C SER A 461 3.83 -5.99 -31.01
N MET A 462 3.16 -4.91 -30.61
CA MET A 462 2.34 -4.86 -29.40
C MET A 462 1.32 -6.01 -29.34
N THR A 463 0.64 -6.29 -30.45
CA THR A 463 -0.34 -7.38 -30.54
C THR A 463 0.33 -8.72 -30.83
N ILE A 464 1.25 -8.76 -31.80
CA ILE A 464 1.82 -9.99 -32.33
C ILE A 464 2.80 -10.64 -31.34
N ASP A 465 3.71 -9.85 -30.78
CA ASP A 465 4.84 -10.34 -29.97
C ASP A 465 4.54 -10.28 -28.47
N HIS A 466 3.68 -9.35 -28.04
CA HIS A 466 3.41 -9.09 -26.62
C HIS A 466 1.98 -9.41 -26.17
N GLY A 467 1.06 -9.72 -27.09
CA GLY A 467 -0.32 -10.07 -26.77
C GLY A 467 -1.12 -8.93 -26.12
N ILE A 468 -0.74 -7.67 -26.36
CA ILE A 468 -1.40 -6.49 -25.81
C ILE A 468 -2.30 -5.88 -26.90
N SER A 469 -3.59 -5.76 -26.61
CA SER A 469 -4.54 -5.15 -27.55
C SER A 469 -4.38 -3.62 -27.57
N PRO A 470 -4.27 -2.97 -28.74
CA PRO A 470 -4.20 -1.52 -28.85
C PRO A 470 -5.49 -0.86 -28.33
N GLY A 471 -5.36 0.06 -27.38
CA GLY A 471 -6.46 0.91 -26.91
C GLY A 471 -6.46 2.28 -27.58
N GLU A 472 -7.43 3.13 -27.24
CA GLU A 472 -7.63 4.44 -27.89
C GLU A 472 -6.36 5.30 -27.86
N ASP A 473 -5.64 5.31 -26.74
CA ASP A 473 -4.40 6.08 -26.57
C ASP A 473 -3.34 5.74 -27.63
N HIS A 474 -3.25 4.47 -28.03
CA HIS A 474 -2.30 4.01 -29.03
C HIS A 474 -2.67 4.55 -30.42
N TYR A 475 -3.96 4.47 -30.77
CA TYR A 475 -4.47 5.02 -32.03
C TYR A 475 -4.31 6.54 -32.10
N VAL A 476 -4.52 7.25 -30.98
CA VAL A 476 -4.30 8.71 -30.90
C VAL A 476 -2.88 9.08 -31.34
N TYR A 477 -1.84 8.39 -30.85
CA TYR A 477 -0.46 8.70 -31.24
C TYR A 477 -0.13 8.33 -32.69
N MET A 478 -0.73 7.24 -33.21
CA MET A 478 -0.60 6.87 -34.63
C MET A 478 -1.26 7.92 -35.54
N VAL A 479 -2.51 8.31 -35.24
CA VAL A 479 -3.25 9.35 -35.95
C VAL A 479 -2.52 10.69 -35.86
N HIS A 480 -2.00 11.04 -34.68
CA HIS A 480 -1.20 12.26 -34.49
C HIS A 480 0.07 12.25 -35.34
N LEU A 481 0.79 11.12 -35.40
CA LEU A 481 2.00 10.95 -36.21
C LEU A 481 1.69 11.06 -37.71
N LEU A 482 0.72 10.30 -38.22
CA LEU A 482 0.29 10.33 -39.62
C LEU A 482 -0.25 11.70 -40.01
N GLY A 483 -1.06 12.29 -39.13
CA GLY A 483 -1.60 13.63 -39.28
C GLY A 483 -0.51 14.68 -39.38
N ARG A 484 0.48 14.68 -38.48
CA ARG A 484 1.64 15.60 -38.55
C ARG A 484 2.47 15.41 -39.81
N ALA A 485 2.56 14.18 -40.32
CA ALA A 485 3.27 13.85 -41.56
C ALA A 485 2.49 14.24 -42.83
N GLY A 486 1.24 14.66 -42.71
CA GLY A 486 0.39 15.03 -43.84
C GLY A 486 -0.39 13.85 -44.45
N HIS A 487 -0.29 12.65 -43.87
CA HIS A 487 -1.03 11.46 -44.28
C HIS A 487 -2.47 11.47 -43.72
N ILE A 488 -3.22 12.54 -44.00
CA ILE A 488 -4.55 12.79 -43.41
C ILE A 488 -5.56 11.68 -43.73
N LYS A 489 -5.58 11.20 -44.97
CA LYS A 489 -6.50 10.11 -45.39
C LYS A 489 -6.19 8.78 -44.70
N GLU A 490 -4.91 8.44 -44.61
CA GLU A 490 -4.47 7.23 -43.90
C GLU A 490 -4.80 7.31 -42.41
N ALA A 491 -4.67 8.50 -41.82
CA ALA A 491 -5.07 8.75 -40.44
C ALA A 491 -6.60 8.60 -40.23
N GLU A 492 -7.43 9.07 -41.16
CA GLU A 492 -8.88 8.88 -41.13
C GLU A 492 -9.27 7.39 -41.29
N GLU A 493 -8.66 6.70 -42.26
CA GLU A 493 -8.86 5.25 -42.47
C GLU A 493 -8.48 4.44 -41.23
N LEU A 494 -7.40 4.81 -40.55
CA LEU A 494 -6.98 4.18 -39.31
C LEU A 494 -8.03 4.31 -38.21
N ILE A 495 -8.64 5.49 -38.04
CA ILE A 495 -9.74 5.70 -37.07
C ILE A 495 -10.94 4.81 -37.41
N LEU A 496 -11.30 4.74 -38.69
CA LEU A 496 -12.44 3.93 -39.15
C LEU A 496 -12.18 2.43 -39.01
N SER A 497 -10.91 2.00 -38.97
CA SER A 497 -10.51 0.60 -38.78
C SER A 497 -10.46 0.15 -37.31
N MET A 498 -10.70 1.05 -36.34
CA MET A 498 -10.60 0.73 -34.92
C MET A 498 -11.60 -0.39 -34.52
N PRO A 499 -11.19 -1.37 -33.69
CA PRO A 499 -12.04 -2.50 -33.29
C PRO A 499 -13.11 -2.14 -32.25
N PHE A 500 -13.22 -0.85 -31.89
CA PHE A 500 -14.17 -0.29 -30.94
C PHE A 500 -14.59 1.11 -31.39
N GLN A 501 -15.65 1.66 -30.78
CA GLN A 501 -16.15 2.99 -31.12
C GLN A 501 -15.08 4.06 -30.81
N PRO A 502 -14.66 4.86 -31.81
CA PRO A 502 -13.67 5.92 -31.59
C PRO A 502 -14.21 7.01 -30.65
N GLY A 503 -13.41 7.43 -29.68
CA GLY A 503 -13.76 8.53 -28.77
C GLY A 503 -13.52 9.91 -29.37
N ALA A 504 -13.87 10.97 -28.64
CA ALA A 504 -13.76 12.34 -29.14
C ALA A 504 -12.29 12.75 -29.37
N THR A 505 -11.36 12.26 -28.55
CA THR A 505 -9.94 12.63 -28.56
C THR A 505 -9.25 12.27 -29.87
N VAL A 506 -9.51 11.09 -30.42
CA VAL A 506 -8.88 10.66 -31.68
C VAL A 506 -9.37 11.48 -32.88
N TRP A 507 -10.66 11.84 -32.90
CA TRP A 507 -11.22 12.75 -33.90
C TRP A 507 -10.70 14.18 -33.77
N GLN A 508 -10.58 14.69 -32.53
CA GLN A 508 -9.96 15.99 -32.26
C GLN A 508 -8.50 16.04 -32.72
N THR A 509 -7.77 14.93 -32.56
CA THR A 509 -6.38 14.80 -33.02
C THR A 509 -6.29 14.89 -34.55
N LEU A 510 -7.18 14.20 -35.27
CA LEU A 510 -7.27 14.30 -36.74
C LEU A 510 -7.67 15.72 -37.18
N LEU A 511 -8.65 16.35 -36.50
CA LEU A 511 -9.09 17.72 -36.77
C LEU A 511 -7.93 18.72 -36.61
N SER A 512 -7.12 18.57 -35.57
CA SER A 512 -5.93 19.41 -35.36
C SER A 512 -4.91 19.23 -36.50
N ALA A 513 -4.69 18.01 -36.98
CA ALA A 513 -3.83 17.76 -38.13
C ALA A 513 -4.39 18.37 -39.44
N CYS A 514 -5.71 18.27 -39.66
CA CYS A 514 -6.39 18.86 -40.81
C CYS A 514 -6.24 20.39 -40.84
N GLN A 515 -6.32 21.04 -39.68
CA GLN A 515 -6.05 22.47 -39.54
C GLN A 515 -4.63 22.83 -40.01
N VAL A 516 -3.62 22.03 -39.66
CA VAL A 516 -2.22 22.29 -40.03
C VAL A 516 -1.99 22.09 -41.53
N HIS A 517 -2.61 21.07 -42.12
CA HIS A 517 -2.33 20.65 -43.51
C HIS A 517 -3.32 21.13 -44.57
N GLY A 518 -4.40 21.82 -44.21
CA GLY A 518 -5.31 22.40 -45.21
C GLY A 518 -6.51 21.56 -45.61
N ASP A 519 -6.73 20.39 -45.00
CA ASP A 519 -7.84 19.50 -45.38
C ASP A 519 -9.15 19.86 -44.65
N ILE A 520 -9.84 20.87 -45.17
CA ILE A 520 -11.08 21.39 -44.59
C ILE A 520 -12.19 20.34 -44.56
N GLU A 521 -12.29 19.47 -45.58
CA GLU A 521 -13.40 18.52 -45.71
C GLU A 521 -13.27 17.38 -44.70
N THR A 522 -12.07 16.81 -44.55
CA THR A 522 -11.79 15.82 -43.51
C THR A 522 -11.89 16.43 -42.11
N GLY A 523 -11.43 17.67 -41.95
CA GLY A 523 -11.59 18.41 -40.70
C GLY A 523 -13.05 18.61 -40.27
N LYS A 524 -13.96 18.96 -41.19
CA LYS A 524 -15.40 19.07 -40.89
C LYS A 524 -15.98 17.73 -40.40
N ARG A 525 -15.70 16.63 -41.09
CA ARG A 525 -16.16 15.28 -40.68
C ARG A 525 -15.64 14.91 -39.30
N ALA A 526 -14.35 15.11 -39.06
CA ALA A 526 -13.73 14.84 -37.76
C ALA A 526 -14.38 15.66 -36.63
N ALA A 527 -14.65 16.94 -36.87
CA ALA A 527 -15.32 17.80 -35.89
C ALA A 527 -16.78 17.37 -35.63
N GLU A 528 -17.52 16.97 -36.67
CA GLU A 528 -18.88 16.45 -36.52
C GLU A 528 -18.91 15.19 -35.64
N HIS A 529 -18.00 14.24 -35.88
CA HIS A 529 -17.85 13.06 -35.03
C HIS A 529 -17.52 13.43 -33.57
N ALA A 530 -16.54 14.29 -33.34
CA ALA A 530 -16.15 14.72 -31.99
C ALA A 530 -17.29 15.44 -31.23
N ILE A 531 -17.99 16.36 -31.90
CA ILE A 531 -19.12 17.12 -31.31
C ILE A 531 -20.32 16.21 -31.02
N ASN A 532 -20.56 15.20 -31.85
CA ASN A 532 -21.65 14.26 -31.62
C ASN A 532 -21.40 13.35 -30.41
N LEU A 533 -20.13 13.01 -30.15
CA LEU A 533 -19.71 12.23 -28.99
C LEU A 533 -19.76 13.04 -27.69
N ASP A 534 -19.25 14.27 -27.70
CA ASP A 534 -19.36 15.20 -26.57
C ASP A 534 -19.82 16.59 -27.04
N ARG A 535 -21.10 16.87 -26.81
CA ARG A 535 -21.72 18.15 -27.20
C ARG A 535 -21.32 19.31 -26.30
N LYS A 536 -20.86 19.03 -25.08
CA LYS A 536 -20.54 20.05 -24.07
C LYS A 536 -19.06 20.38 -24.01
N ASP A 537 -18.19 19.53 -24.53
CA ASP A 537 -16.76 19.80 -24.61
C ASP A 537 -16.47 21.02 -25.52
N PRO A 538 -15.92 22.12 -24.99
CA PRO A 538 -15.57 23.29 -25.78
C PRO A 538 -14.43 23.02 -26.78
N SER A 539 -13.60 22.00 -26.57
CA SER A 539 -12.35 21.82 -27.32
C SER A 539 -12.61 21.53 -28.81
N SER A 540 -13.57 20.67 -29.14
CA SER A 540 -13.97 20.35 -30.52
C SER A 540 -14.43 21.59 -31.30
N TYR A 541 -15.24 22.44 -30.67
CA TYR A 541 -15.71 23.68 -31.30
C TYR A 541 -14.59 24.69 -31.47
N VAL A 542 -13.69 24.81 -30.48
CA VAL A 542 -12.54 25.73 -30.58
C VAL A 542 -11.58 25.29 -31.68
N LEU A 543 -11.28 23.99 -31.81
CA LEU A 543 -10.45 23.45 -32.88
C LEU A 543 -11.07 23.70 -34.27
N LEU A 544 -12.37 23.42 -34.43
CA LEU A 544 -13.09 23.68 -35.69
C LEU A 544 -13.14 25.18 -36.00
N SER A 545 -13.35 26.04 -35.00
CA SER A 545 -13.33 27.49 -35.16
C SER A 545 -11.97 28.00 -35.59
N ASN A 546 -10.89 27.48 -35.01
CA ASN A 546 -9.52 27.85 -35.37
C ASN A 546 -9.18 27.39 -36.79
N MET A 547 -9.67 26.22 -37.21
CA MET A 547 -9.55 25.74 -38.58
C MET A 547 -10.23 26.71 -39.56
N PHE A 548 -11.51 27.05 -39.36
CA PHE A 548 -12.21 28.01 -40.23
C PHE A 548 -11.55 29.38 -40.27
N ALA A 549 -11.10 29.89 -39.11
CA ALA A 549 -10.37 31.15 -39.05
C ALA A 549 -9.04 31.10 -39.82
N GLY A 550 -8.29 30.00 -39.73
CA GLY A 550 -7.04 29.78 -40.47
C GLY A 550 -7.20 29.81 -42.00
N PHE A 551 -8.40 29.48 -42.50
CA PHE A 551 -8.74 29.53 -43.93
C PHE A 551 -9.58 30.76 -44.32
N ASN A 552 -9.64 31.80 -43.47
CA ASN A 552 -10.41 33.03 -43.68
C ASN A 552 -11.93 32.82 -43.88
N ASN A 553 -12.49 31.72 -43.39
CA ASN A 553 -13.93 31.44 -43.45
C ASN A 553 -14.63 31.98 -42.19
N TRP A 554 -14.79 33.30 -42.12
CA TRP A 554 -15.36 33.98 -40.95
C TRP A 554 -16.86 33.76 -40.76
N ASP A 555 -17.58 33.43 -41.84
CA ASP A 555 -19.02 33.15 -41.77
C ASP A 555 -19.30 31.89 -40.95
N ASP A 556 -18.54 30.81 -41.19
CA ASP A 556 -18.71 29.56 -40.45
C ASP A 556 -18.17 29.67 -39.01
N VAL A 557 -17.18 30.54 -38.74
CA VAL A 557 -16.79 30.91 -37.37
C VAL A 557 -17.95 31.58 -36.62
N GLY A 558 -18.68 32.48 -37.29
CA GLY A 558 -19.86 33.14 -36.73
C GLY A 558 -20.96 32.14 -36.36
N LYS A 559 -21.33 31.26 -37.29
CA LYS A 559 -22.33 30.19 -37.06
C LYS A 559 -21.91 29.24 -35.92
N LEU A 560 -20.63 28.92 -35.83
CA LEU A 560 -20.12 28.03 -34.79
C LEU A 560 -20.17 28.68 -33.39
N ARG A 561 -19.91 29.98 -33.28
CA ARG A 561 -20.07 30.72 -32.02
C ARG A 561 -21.53 30.79 -31.58
N GLU A 562 -22.45 30.99 -32.51
CA GLU A 562 -23.89 30.93 -32.23
C GLU A 562 -24.30 29.53 -31.75
N LEU A 563 -23.79 28.47 -32.40
CA LEU A 563 -24.02 27.09 -31.98
C LEU A 563 -23.49 26.81 -30.57
N MET A 564 -22.31 27.31 -30.22
CA MET A 564 -21.77 27.22 -28.85
C MET A 564 -22.65 27.95 -27.84
N GLY A 565 -23.13 29.16 -28.20
CA GLY A 565 -24.06 29.93 -27.37
C GLY A 565 -25.38 29.21 -27.12
N ASN A 566 -25.98 28.63 -28.16
CA ASN A 566 -27.23 27.86 -28.07
C ASN A 566 -27.10 26.57 -27.24
N ARG A 567 -25.87 26.09 -27.04
CA ARG A 567 -25.56 24.87 -26.26
C ARG A 567 -24.96 25.16 -24.89
N ASP A 568 -24.93 26.43 -24.46
CA ASP A 568 -24.29 26.90 -23.23
C ASP A 568 -22.81 26.49 -23.08
N VAL A 569 -22.10 26.31 -24.20
CA VAL A 569 -20.69 25.93 -24.21
C VAL A 569 -19.83 27.18 -24.13
N LYS A 570 -19.01 27.30 -23.08
CA LYS A 570 -18.11 28.44 -22.87
C LYS A 570 -16.65 28.04 -23.08
N LYS A 571 -15.91 28.90 -23.78
CA LYS A 571 -14.46 28.77 -23.91
C LYS A 571 -13.79 28.98 -22.55
N VAL A 572 -12.94 28.05 -22.15
CA VAL A 572 -12.11 28.18 -20.94
C VAL A 572 -10.81 28.93 -21.29
N PRO A 573 -10.47 30.03 -20.61
CA PRO A 573 -9.21 30.72 -20.82
C PRO A 573 -8.03 29.89 -20.28
N GLY A 574 -6.92 29.83 -21.05
CA GLY A 574 -5.70 29.16 -20.61
C GLY A 574 -4.88 30.00 -19.63
N SER A 575 -4.26 29.36 -18.65
CA SER A 575 -3.44 29.98 -17.60
C SER A 575 -1.99 29.52 -17.72
N SER A 576 -1.01 30.41 -17.45
CA SER A 576 0.41 30.07 -17.37
C SER A 576 1.05 30.78 -16.18
N TRP A 577 1.96 30.10 -15.47
CA TRP A 577 2.67 30.65 -14.31
C TRP A 577 4.14 30.88 -14.65
N ILE A 578 4.71 31.99 -14.18
CA ILE A 578 6.15 32.28 -14.26
C ILE A 578 6.62 32.63 -12.85
N LYS A 579 7.65 31.94 -12.35
CA LYS A 579 8.31 32.29 -11.10
C LYS A 579 9.45 33.25 -11.41
N ILE A 580 9.31 34.50 -10.97
CA ILE A 580 10.37 35.49 -11.05
C ILE A 580 11.22 35.35 -9.79
N GLU A 581 12.50 35.03 -9.92
CA GLU A 581 13.43 35.05 -8.80
C GLU A 581 13.59 36.50 -8.31
N ASN A 582 13.40 36.70 -6.99
CA ASN A 582 13.41 37.96 -6.25
C ASN A 582 12.16 38.85 -6.42
N LEU A 583 11.03 38.45 -5.80
CA LEU A 583 10.15 39.30 -4.95
C LEU A 583 8.89 38.50 -4.56
N CYS A 584 8.46 38.65 -3.31
CA CYS A 584 7.24 38.04 -2.79
C CYS A 584 6.02 38.35 -3.66
N SER A 585 5.26 37.29 -3.99
CA SER A 585 3.82 37.26 -4.29
C SER A 585 3.19 38.50 -4.94
N VAL A 586 2.85 38.39 -6.23
CA VAL A 586 1.87 39.27 -6.90
C VAL A 586 0.70 38.42 -7.42
N PRO A 587 -0.57 38.80 -7.17
CA PRO A 587 -1.76 38.07 -7.61
C PRO A 587 -1.99 38.22 -9.14
N PRO A 588 -2.93 37.45 -9.76
CA PRO A 588 -2.92 37.18 -11.19
C PRO A 588 -3.16 38.42 -12.05
N VAL A 589 -2.35 38.58 -13.10
CA VAL A 589 -2.59 39.54 -14.18
C VAL A 589 -3.21 38.77 -15.37
N PRO A 590 -4.45 39.08 -15.77
CA PRO A 590 -5.05 38.52 -16.99
C PRO A 590 -4.22 38.93 -18.21
N LYS A 591 -3.97 38.00 -19.14
CA LYS A 591 -3.48 38.32 -20.50
C LYS A 591 -4.55 39.10 -21.27
N TYR A 592 -4.64 40.40 -21.02
CA TYR A 592 -5.13 41.38 -21.98
C TYR A 592 -3.98 42.34 -22.28
N LEU A 593 -3.81 42.64 -23.57
CA LEU A 593 -2.79 43.48 -24.20
C LEU A 593 -1.46 42.77 -24.47
N LEU A 594 -1.38 42.08 -25.62
CA LEU A 594 -0.54 42.49 -26.76
C LEU A 594 -0.64 41.43 -27.89
N SER A 595 -1.11 41.91 -29.05
CA SER A 595 -1.27 41.30 -30.38
C SER A 595 -2.64 40.68 -30.68
#